data_AF-A0A1E3HFZ2-F1
#
_entry.id   AF-A0A1E3HFZ2-F1
#
_cell.length_a   1.000
_cell.length_b   1.000
_cell.length_c   1.000
_cell.angle_alpha   90.00
_cell.angle_beta   90.00
_cell.angle_gamma   90.00
#
_symmetry.space_group_name_H-M   'P 1'
#
loop_
_entity.id
_entity.type
_entity.pdbx_description
1 polymer ?
#
loop_
_entity_poly.entity_id
_entity_poly.type
_entity_poly.pdbx_seq_one_letter_code
_entity_poly.pdbx_strand_id
1 'polypeptide(L)'
;MPPRKRNAAQRKATSEDEPQLSPAEIIDEQEQDNEIAALRKKNTEENRQSQNALDVGVLTSIFITAIQIYNFRNHPNPIFLFLNVFHLVMLPFSLTPEWLPSSWKPYLLSPSNHLLLVSVHLTTTLCALFLRYQQTPVFGQEGGLEFGEVARWALPTLVVGAVEMQRRAERETDAKIRLLEGLRYDVKGA
;
A
#
# COMPACT_ATOMS: atom_id res chain seq x y z
N MET A 1 7.30 68.06 10.51
CA MET A 1 7.61 66.86 9.71
C MET A 1 6.49 65.85 9.91
N PRO A 2 5.84 65.35 8.85
CA PRO A 2 4.79 64.35 9.00
C PRO A 2 5.36 63.01 9.48
N PRO A 3 4.63 62.24 10.30
CA PRO A 3 5.09 60.96 10.83
C PRO A 3 5.22 59.91 9.72
N ARG A 4 6.32 59.16 9.75
CA ARG A 4 6.71 58.13 8.77
C ARG A 4 5.69 56.97 8.77
N LYS A 5 4.90 56.82 7.70
CA LYS A 5 4.00 55.66 7.52
C LYS A 5 4.83 54.38 7.36
N ARG A 6 4.52 53.36 8.16
CA ARG A 6 5.12 52.01 8.05
C ARG A 6 4.49 51.26 6.87
N ASN A 7 5.31 50.55 6.08
CA ASN A 7 4.85 49.70 4.98
C ASN A 7 4.19 48.41 5.52
N ALA A 8 3.26 47.84 4.74
CA ALA A 8 2.41 46.70 5.11
C ALA A 8 3.16 45.49 5.69
N ALA A 9 4.42 45.27 5.30
CA ALA A 9 5.26 44.17 5.80
C ALA A 9 5.68 44.29 7.29
N GLN A 10 5.42 45.43 7.96
CA GLN A 10 5.77 45.66 9.38
C GLN A 10 4.58 45.67 10.34
N ARG A 11 3.36 45.37 9.87
CA ARG A 11 2.22 45.14 10.76
C ARG A 11 2.26 43.68 11.25
N LYS A 12 2.27 43.49 12.57
CA LYS A 12 1.86 42.22 13.18
C LYS A 12 0.42 41.97 12.74
N ALA A 13 0.12 40.80 12.18
CA ALA A 13 -1.23 40.39 11.84
C ALA A 13 -2.08 40.44 13.11
N THR A 14 -3.01 41.38 13.16
CA THR A 14 -4.09 41.41 14.14
C THR A 14 -5.19 40.50 13.61
N SER A 15 -5.92 39.82 14.49
CA SER A 15 -7.00 38.85 14.20
C SER A 15 -8.21 39.40 13.41
N GLU A 16 -8.09 40.58 12.79
CA GLU A 16 -9.11 41.22 11.96
C GLU A 16 -8.76 41.16 10.46
N ASP A 17 -7.58 40.66 10.08
CA ASP A 17 -7.15 40.45 8.69
C ASP A 17 -7.32 39.00 8.20
N GLU A 18 -8.10 38.18 8.90
CA GLU A 18 -8.54 36.88 8.36
C GLU A 18 -9.65 37.13 7.32
N PRO A 19 -9.55 36.55 6.10
CA PRO A 19 -10.63 36.64 5.14
C PRO A 19 -11.87 36.00 5.77
N GLN A 20 -12.85 36.82 6.14
CA GLN A 20 -14.18 36.37 6.52
C GLN A 20 -14.71 35.56 5.33
N LEU A 21 -14.72 34.23 5.50
CA LEU A 21 -15.33 33.29 4.56
C LEU A 21 -16.74 33.79 4.27
N SER A 22 -17.03 34.04 3.00
CA SER A 22 -18.31 34.60 2.58
C SER A 22 -19.45 33.64 3.00
N PRO A 23 -20.58 34.13 3.53
CA PRO A 23 -21.70 33.28 3.97
C PRO A 23 -22.37 32.44 2.86
N ALA A 24 -21.96 32.63 1.60
CA ALA A 24 -22.38 31.82 0.46
C ALA A 24 -21.71 30.43 0.42
N GLU A 25 -20.75 30.18 1.31
CA GLU A 25 -20.05 28.89 1.46
C GLU A 25 -20.51 28.13 2.73
N ILE A 26 -21.71 28.47 3.23
CA ILE A 26 -22.43 27.60 4.17
C ILE A 26 -23.23 26.64 3.29
N ILE A 27 -22.59 25.54 2.89
CA ILE A 27 -23.30 24.37 2.36
C ILE A 27 -24.35 24.00 3.40
N ASP A 28 -25.61 23.84 2.97
CA ASP A 28 -26.71 23.40 3.83
C ASP A 28 -26.26 22.13 4.58
N GLU A 29 -26.34 22.08 5.91
CA GLU A 29 -25.79 20.96 6.71
C GLU A 29 -26.30 19.60 6.20
N GLN A 30 -27.51 19.59 5.67
CA GLN A 30 -28.16 18.45 5.03
C GLN A 30 -27.46 18.03 3.72
N GLU A 31 -27.04 18.98 2.91
CA GLU A 31 -26.30 18.77 1.65
C GLU A 31 -24.88 18.27 1.95
N GLN A 32 -24.24 18.79 3.01
CA GLN A 32 -22.93 18.32 3.46
C GLN A 32 -22.98 16.89 4.02
N ASP A 33 -24.01 16.54 4.82
CA ASP A 33 -24.20 15.18 5.31
C ASP A 33 -24.48 14.18 4.18
N ASN A 34 -25.25 14.61 3.17
CA ASN A 34 -25.49 13.82 1.97
C ASN A 34 -24.21 13.61 1.15
N GLU A 35 -23.36 14.64 1.05
CA GLU A 35 -22.07 14.55 0.37
C GLU A 35 -21.09 13.62 1.11
N ILE A 36 -20.99 13.71 2.44
CA ILE A 36 -20.18 12.81 3.26
C ILE A 36 -20.67 11.36 3.13
N ALA A 37 -21.99 11.14 3.17
CA ALA A 37 -22.57 9.81 2.99
C ALA A 37 -22.28 9.25 1.59
N ALA A 38 -22.38 10.08 0.54
CA ALA A 38 -22.05 9.72 -0.83
C ALA A 38 -20.55 9.40 -0.98
N LEU A 39 -19.67 10.20 -0.37
CA LEU A 39 -18.22 9.97 -0.36
C LEU A 39 -17.85 8.67 0.35
N ARG A 40 -18.45 8.38 1.51
CA ARG A 40 -18.26 7.10 2.21
C ARG A 40 -18.69 5.92 1.34
N LYS A 41 -19.87 6.00 0.72
CA LYS A 41 -20.38 4.93 -0.16
C LYS A 41 -19.46 4.71 -1.36
N LYS A 42 -18.99 5.80 -1.98
CA LYS A 42 -18.03 5.74 -3.09
C LYS A 42 -16.72 5.10 -2.66
N ASN A 43 -16.17 5.51 -1.52
CA ASN A 43 -14.94 4.98 -0.95
C ASN A 43 -15.06 3.47 -0.67
N THR A 44 -16.16 3.03 -0.06
CA THR A 44 -16.38 1.60 0.19
C THR A 44 -16.44 0.77 -1.10
N GLU A 45 -17.06 1.30 -2.16
CA GLU A 45 -17.14 0.60 -3.44
C GLU A 45 -15.78 0.57 -4.16
N GLU A 46 -15.04 1.68 -4.16
CA GLU A 46 -13.69 1.76 -4.72
C GLU A 46 -12.71 0.84 -3.97
N ASN A 47 -12.78 0.77 -2.64
CA ASN A 47 -11.98 -0.16 -1.85
C ASN A 47 -12.32 -1.61 -2.18
N ARG A 48 -13.61 -1.95 -2.32
CA ARG A 48 -14.03 -3.30 -2.71
C ARG A 48 -13.48 -3.70 -4.08
N GLN A 49 -13.54 -2.79 -5.05
CA GLN A 49 -12.97 -3.03 -6.39
C GLN A 49 -11.45 -3.19 -6.34
N SER A 50 -10.76 -2.35 -5.56
CA SER A 50 -9.31 -2.42 -5.36
C SER A 50 -8.89 -3.75 -4.72
N GLN A 51 -9.61 -4.20 -3.69
CA GLN A 51 -9.38 -5.48 -3.02
C GLN A 51 -9.58 -6.66 -3.99
N ASN A 52 -10.66 -6.66 -4.78
CA ASN A 52 -10.89 -7.70 -5.78
C ASN A 52 -9.76 -7.75 -6.84
N ALA A 53 -9.25 -6.59 -7.27
CA ALA A 53 -8.13 -6.53 -8.21
C ALA A 53 -6.84 -7.10 -7.61
N LEU A 54 -6.58 -6.84 -6.33
CA LEU A 54 -5.43 -7.40 -5.61
C LEU A 54 -5.55 -8.91 -5.40
N ASP A 55 -6.76 -9.40 -5.09
CA ASP A 55 -7.03 -10.84 -4.95
C ASP A 55 -6.73 -11.58 -6.27
N VAL A 56 -7.15 -11.01 -7.42
CA VAL A 56 -6.79 -11.54 -8.74
C VAL A 56 -5.27 -11.52 -8.96
N GLY A 57 -4.60 -10.44 -8.54
CA GLY A 57 -3.15 -10.32 -8.59
C GLY A 57 -2.43 -11.42 -7.79
N VAL A 58 -2.91 -11.72 -6.59
CA VAL A 58 -2.33 -12.79 -5.78
C VAL A 58 -2.67 -14.17 -6.30
N LEU A 59 -3.88 -14.43 -6.78
CA LEU A 59 -4.21 -15.70 -7.42
C LEU A 59 -3.30 -15.97 -8.62
N THR A 60 -3.03 -14.94 -9.42
CA THR A 60 -2.08 -15.00 -10.54
C THR A 60 -0.66 -15.29 -10.05
N SER A 61 -0.24 -14.63 -8.96
CA SER A 61 1.07 -14.87 -8.33
C SER A 61 1.21 -16.31 -7.84
N ILE A 62 0.22 -16.83 -7.11
CA ILE A 62 0.15 -18.21 -6.64
C ILE A 62 0.27 -19.20 -7.81
N PHE A 63 -0.49 -18.97 -8.89
CA PHE A 63 -0.44 -19.80 -10.08
C PHE A 63 0.97 -19.82 -10.72
N ILE A 64 1.58 -18.64 -10.88
CA ILE A 64 2.93 -18.51 -11.45
C ILE A 64 3.98 -19.18 -10.54
N THR A 65 3.89 -18.98 -9.23
CA THR A 65 4.80 -19.63 -8.26
C THR A 65 4.63 -21.15 -8.27
N ALA A 66 3.41 -21.66 -8.39
CA ALA A 66 3.16 -23.11 -8.51
C ALA A 66 3.81 -23.71 -9.77
N ILE A 67 3.74 -23.01 -10.91
CA ILE A 67 4.46 -23.40 -12.14
C ILE A 67 5.97 -23.41 -11.90
N GLN A 68 6.51 -22.40 -11.21
CA GLN A 68 7.94 -22.36 -10.88
C GLN A 68 8.36 -23.54 -9.99
N ILE A 69 7.58 -23.87 -8.96
CA ILE A 69 7.82 -25.06 -8.13
C ILE A 69 7.89 -26.32 -8.99
N TYR A 70 6.94 -26.49 -9.90
CA TYR A 70 6.95 -27.63 -10.82
C TYR A 70 8.22 -27.68 -11.69
N ASN A 71 8.64 -26.53 -12.23
CA ASN A 71 9.85 -26.44 -13.05
C ASN A 71 11.13 -26.70 -12.25
N PHE A 72 11.21 -26.25 -11.00
CA PHE A 72 12.38 -26.40 -10.15
C PHE A 72 12.43 -27.74 -9.38
N ARG A 73 11.39 -28.59 -9.46
CA ARG A 73 11.34 -29.87 -8.71
C ARG A 73 12.50 -30.82 -9.03
N ASN A 74 12.99 -30.78 -10.28
CA ASN A 74 14.08 -31.62 -10.78
C ASN A 74 15.38 -30.82 -10.96
N HIS A 75 15.44 -29.59 -10.44
CA HIS A 75 16.61 -28.74 -10.61
C HIS A 75 17.78 -29.26 -9.75
N PRO A 76 19.03 -29.22 -10.24
CA PRO A 76 20.20 -29.75 -9.51
C PRO A 76 20.41 -29.08 -8.15
N ASN A 77 20.03 -27.80 -8.03
CA ASN A 77 20.06 -27.08 -6.77
C ASN A 77 18.65 -27.01 -6.14
N PRO A 78 18.39 -27.71 -5.02
CA PRO A 78 17.08 -27.73 -4.38
C PRO A 78 16.72 -26.41 -3.69
N ILE A 79 17.68 -25.49 -3.49
CA ILE A 79 17.42 -24.22 -2.80
C ILE A 79 16.33 -23.39 -3.52
N PHE A 80 16.28 -23.42 -4.85
CA PHE A 80 15.26 -22.69 -5.62
C PHE A 80 13.86 -23.24 -5.41
N LEU A 81 13.74 -24.55 -5.19
CA LEU A 81 12.47 -25.16 -4.81
C LEU A 81 12.05 -24.67 -3.42
N PHE A 82 12.96 -24.67 -2.45
CA PHE A 82 12.67 -24.17 -1.10
C PHE A 82 12.27 -22.70 -1.09
N LEU A 83 12.97 -21.83 -1.83
CA LEU A 83 12.65 -20.40 -1.90
C LEU A 83 11.28 -20.16 -2.55
N ASN A 84 10.92 -20.93 -3.59
CA ASN A 84 9.60 -20.84 -4.21
C ASN A 84 8.46 -21.36 -3.30
N VAL A 85 8.68 -22.47 -2.59
CA VAL A 85 7.71 -22.96 -1.59
C VAL A 85 7.55 -21.94 -0.46
N PHE A 86 8.64 -21.33 -0.01
CA PHE A 86 8.61 -20.27 0.99
C PHE A 86 7.80 -19.06 0.52
N HIS A 87 8.00 -18.60 -0.73
CA HIS A 87 7.16 -17.56 -1.34
C HIS A 87 5.68 -17.93 -1.36
N LEU A 88 5.37 -19.16 -1.78
CA LEU A 88 3.98 -19.63 -1.87
C LEU A 88 3.30 -19.66 -0.50
N VAL A 89 4.00 -20.13 0.54
CA VAL A 89 3.46 -20.21 1.90
C VAL A 89 3.32 -18.82 2.52
N MET A 90 4.21 -17.88 2.20
CA MET A 90 4.16 -16.52 2.74
C MET A 90 3.10 -15.63 2.09
N LEU A 91 2.73 -15.88 0.82
CA LEU A 91 1.73 -15.08 0.08
C LEU A 91 0.37 -14.94 0.80
N PRO A 92 -0.26 -16.01 1.31
CA PRO A 92 -1.51 -15.90 2.07
C PRO A 92 -1.43 -15.00 3.31
N PHE A 93 -0.26 -14.87 3.95
CA PHE A 93 -0.10 -13.99 5.11
C PHE A 93 -0.10 -12.50 4.72
N SER A 94 0.17 -12.18 3.46
CA SER A 94 0.08 -10.81 2.93
C SER A 94 -1.35 -10.42 2.56
N LEU A 95 -2.15 -11.40 2.12
CA LEU A 95 -3.53 -11.20 1.75
C LEU A 95 -4.41 -11.09 2.98
N THR A 96 -5.33 -10.14 2.88
CA THR A 96 -6.52 -9.87 3.69
C THR A 96 -6.77 -10.84 4.86
N PRO A 97 -6.70 -10.39 6.13
CA PRO A 97 -6.71 -11.27 7.31
C PRO A 97 -8.11 -11.77 7.70
N GLU A 98 -9.14 -11.52 6.90
CA GLU A 98 -10.53 -11.90 7.23
C GLU A 98 -10.76 -13.40 7.32
N TRP A 99 -9.95 -14.17 6.59
CA TRP A 99 -9.97 -15.62 6.40
C TRP A 99 -9.18 -16.31 7.52
N LEU A 100 -8.32 -15.55 8.19
CA LEU A 100 -7.46 -16.01 9.26
C LEU A 100 -8.22 -15.98 10.59
N PRO A 101 -7.90 -16.90 11.52
CA PRO A 101 -8.50 -16.94 12.84
C PRO A 101 -8.46 -15.55 13.49
N SER A 102 -9.55 -15.15 14.15
CA SER A 102 -9.66 -13.84 14.83
C SER A 102 -8.51 -13.57 15.80
N SER A 103 -7.92 -14.62 16.36
CA SER A 103 -6.75 -14.59 17.25
C SER A 103 -5.48 -14.03 16.59
N TRP A 104 -5.33 -14.18 15.27
CA TRP A 104 -4.12 -13.78 14.53
C TRP A 104 -4.28 -12.41 13.84
N LYS A 105 -5.53 -11.94 13.68
CA LYS A 105 -5.86 -10.64 13.09
C LYS A 105 -5.09 -9.46 13.71
N PRO A 106 -4.94 -9.32 15.04
CA PRO A 106 -4.25 -8.16 15.63
C PRO A 106 -2.77 -8.11 15.23
N TYR A 107 -2.14 -9.28 15.11
CA TYR A 107 -0.76 -9.39 14.68
C TYR A 107 -0.66 -9.11 13.18
N LEU A 108 -1.49 -9.75 12.35
CA LEU A 108 -1.40 -9.60 10.90
C LEU A 108 -1.84 -8.21 10.40
N LEU A 109 -2.73 -7.52 11.12
CA LEU A 109 -3.14 -6.15 10.81
C LEU A 109 -2.13 -5.08 11.29
N SER A 110 -1.07 -5.49 12.00
CA SER A 110 -0.04 -4.56 12.44
C SER A 110 0.71 -3.98 11.24
N PRO A 111 0.84 -2.65 11.11
CA PRO A 111 1.62 -2.00 10.06
C PRO A 111 3.05 -2.54 9.92
N SER A 112 3.66 -2.90 11.04
CA SER A 112 5.03 -3.40 11.10
C SER A 112 5.16 -4.79 10.47
N ASN A 113 4.10 -5.60 10.50
CA ASN A 113 4.14 -6.98 10.00
C ASN A 113 4.03 -7.06 8.49
N HIS A 114 3.28 -6.14 7.85
CA HIS A 114 3.26 -6.08 6.39
C HIS A 114 4.58 -5.61 5.80
N LEU A 115 5.24 -4.61 6.41
CA LEU A 115 6.57 -4.19 5.99
C LEU A 115 7.60 -5.32 6.15
N LEU A 116 7.51 -6.08 7.24
CA LEU A 116 8.33 -7.28 7.46
C LEU A 116 8.11 -8.30 6.35
N LEU A 117 6.85 -8.61 6.00
CA LEU A 117 6.52 -9.56 4.93
C LEU A 117 7.08 -9.11 3.57
N VAL A 118 6.89 -7.83 3.21
CA VAL A 118 7.49 -7.25 1.99
C VAL A 118 9.01 -7.41 2.02
N SER A 119 9.66 -7.11 3.15
CA SER A 119 11.10 -7.26 3.30
C SER A 119 11.55 -8.71 3.14
N VAL A 120 10.85 -9.67 3.73
CA VAL A 120 11.16 -11.10 3.64
C VAL A 120 11.04 -11.59 2.20
N HIS A 121 9.96 -11.22 1.50
CA HIS A 121 9.78 -11.53 0.08
C HIS A 121 10.89 -10.90 -0.78
N LEU A 122 11.22 -9.63 -0.54
CA LEU A 122 12.29 -8.94 -1.25
C LEU A 122 13.64 -9.62 -1.05
N THR A 123 14.01 -9.94 0.19
CA THR A 123 15.25 -10.64 0.49
C THR A 123 15.29 -12.01 -0.18
N THR A 124 14.18 -12.75 -0.15
CA THR A 124 14.09 -14.08 -0.77
C THR A 124 14.23 -13.99 -2.30
N THR A 125 13.57 -13.02 -2.95
CA THR A 125 13.76 -12.71 -4.37
C THR A 125 15.22 -12.39 -4.68
N LEU A 126 15.85 -11.48 -3.92
CA LEU A 126 17.23 -11.06 -4.16
C LEU A 126 18.20 -12.23 -3.99
N CYS A 127 18.01 -13.06 -2.97
CA CYS A 127 18.81 -14.27 -2.78
C CYS A 127 18.65 -15.23 -3.96
N ALA A 128 17.44 -15.47 -4.45
CA ALA A 128 17.21 -16.34 -5.60
C ALA A 128 17.89 -15.81 -6.87
N LEU A 129 17.74 -14.52 -7.17
CA LEU A 129 18.37 -13.88 -8.32
C LEU A 129 19.90 -13.88 -8.22
N PHE A 130 20.44 -13.60 -7.05
CA PHE A 130 21.87 -13.61 -6.81
C PHE A 130 22.48 -15.00 -6.98
N LEU A 131 21.86 -16.02 -6.37
CA LEU A 131 22.29 -17.41 -6.53
C LEU A 131 22.22 -17.83 -8.00
N ARG A 132 21.19 -17.39 -8.72
CA ARG A 132 21.04 -17.74 -10.12
C ARG A 132 22.09 -17.07 -11.01
N TYR A 133 22.37 -15.80 -10.76
CA TYR A 133 23.46 -15.06 -11.40
C TYR A 133 24.82 -15.74 -11.18
N GLN A 134 25.11 -16.22 -9.95
CA GLN A 134 26.36 -16.92 -9.65
C GLN A 134 26.47 -18.31 -10.29
N GLN A 135 25.34 -18.95 -10.60
CA GLN A 135 25.31 -20.27 -11.22
C GLN A 135 25.37 -20.25 -12.74
N THR A 136 25.27 -19.08 -13.37
CA THR A 136 25.53 -18.94 -14.80
C THR A 136 27.02 -19.18 -15.06
N PRO A 137 27.42 -20.20 -15.84
CA PRO A 137 28.82 -20.43 -16.13
C PRO A 137 29.40 -19.28 -16.97
N VAL A 138 30.51 -18.71 -16.51
CA VAL A 138 31.27 -17.61 -17.14
C VAL A 138 31.90 -18.02 -18.49
N PHE A 139 31.80 -19.29 -18.90
CA PHE A 139 32.41 -19.80 -20.13
C PHE A 139 31.40 -19.93 -21.27
N GLY A 140 31.25 -18.84 -22.04
CA GLY A 140 30.92 -18.90 -23.47
C GLY A 140 29.47 -19.20 -23.88
N GLN A 141 28.54 -19.37 -22.94
CA GLN A 141 27.10 -19.26 -23.25
C GLN A 141 26.60 -17.89 -22.78
N GLU A 142 25.82 -17.21 -23.61
CA GLU A 142 25.07 -16.00 -23.28
C GLU A 142 23.96 -16.28 -22.24
N GLY A 143 24.31 -16.84 -21.09
CA GLY A 143 23.39 -17.27 -20.04
C GLY A 143 23.02 -16.17 -19.06
N GLY A 144 22.82 -14.93 -19.53
CA GLY A 144 22.31 -13.86 -18.68
C GLY A 144 20.96 -14.25 -18.07
N LEU A 145 20.66 -13.72 -16.88
CA LEU A 145 19.31 -13.83 -16.30
C LEU A 145 18.28 -13.34 -17.33
N GLU A 146 17.41 -14.23 -17.81
CA GLU A 146 16.34 -13.84 -18.72
C GLU A 146 15.40 -12.89 -17.98
N PHE A 147 14.96 -11.82 -18.64
CA PHE A 147 14.00 -10.88 -18.04
C PHE A 147 12.75 -11.60 -17.51
N GLY A 148 12.29 -12.65 -18.22
CA GLY A 148 11.17 -13.48 -17.79
C GLY A 148 11.43 -14.25 -16.49
N GLU A 149 12.68 -14.68 -16.22
CA GLU A 149 13.05 -15.32 -14.96
C GLU A 149 13.10 -14.29 -13.83
N VAL A 150 13.67 -13.11 -14.08
CA VAL A 150 13.69 -12.01 -13.10
C VAL A 150 12.28 -11.59 -12.70
N ALA A 151 11.40 -11.37 -13.68
CA ALA A 151 10.01 -11.00 -13.45
C ALA A 151 9.28 -12.05 -12.61
N ARG A 152 9.48 -13.33 -12.92
CA ARG A 152 8.90 -14.47 -12.20
C ARG A 152 9.29 -14.53 -10.72
N TRP A 153 10.54 -14.23 -10.39
CA TRP A 153 11.02 -14.17 -8.99
C TRP A 153 10.58 -12.91 -8.26
N ALA A 154 10.42 -11.79 -8.97
CA ALA A 154 10.02 -10.51 -8.41
C ALA A 154 8.50 -10.40 -8.19
N LEU A 155 7.69 -11.13 -8.96
CA LEU A 155 6.23 -10.99 -8.96
C LEU A 155 5.59 -11.17 -7.58
N PRO A 156 5.93 -12.19 -6.76
CA PRO A 156 5.38 -12.32 -5.41
C PRO A 156 5.66 -11.09 -4.55
N THR A 157 6.88 -10.54 -4.62
CA THR A 157 7.29 -9.34 -3.89
C THR A 157 6.53 -8.09 -4.35
N LEU A 158 6.35 -7.92 -5.66
CA LEU A 158 5.58 -6.81 -6.22
C LEU A 158 4.13 -6.85 -5.76
N VAL A 159 3.52 -8.03 -5.76
CA VAL A 159 2.13 -8.20 -5.34
C VAL A 159 1.97 -7.93 -3.83
N VAL A 160 2.85 -8.48 -2.99
CA VAL A 160 2.86 -8.20 -1.54
C VAL A 160 3.08 -6.70 -1.26
N GLY A 161 3.97 -6.05 -2.03
CA GLY A 161 4.19 -4.61 -1.97
C GLY A 161 2.96 -3.80 -2.36
N ALA A 162 2.25 -4.20 -3.43
CA ALA A 162 1.02 -3.55 -3.87
C ALA A 162 -0.08 -3.63 -2.80
N VAL A 163 -0.23 -4.80 -2.16
CA VAL A 163 -1.17 -4.98 -1.04
C VAL A 163 -0.82 -4.07 0.14
N GLU A 164 0.46 -3.95 0.51
CA GLU A 164 0.87 -3.05 1.59
C GLU A 164 0.63 -1.57 1.24
N MET A 165 0.91 -1.15 0.01
CA MET A 165 0.61 0.21 -0.44
C MET A 165 -0.88 0.52 -0.36
N GLN A 166 -1.72 -0.42 -0.79
CA GLN A 166 -3.17 -0.28 -0.76
C GLN A 166 -3.71 -0.19 0.68
N ARG A 167 -3.22 -1.04 1.60
CA ARG A 167 -3.57 -0.95 3.03
C ARG A 167 -3.10 0.33 3.71
N ARG A 168 -1.99 0.92 3.26
CA ARG A 168 -1.57 2.26 3.73
C ARG A 168 -2.52 3.33 3.24
N ALA A 169 -2.92 3.27 1.97
CA ALA A 169 -3.87 4.21 1.39
C ALA A 169 -5.24 4.13 2.08
N GLU A 170 -5.74 2.93 2.40
CA GLU A 170 -6.98 2.73 3.18
C GLU A 170 -6.87 3.44 4.55
N ARG A 171 -5.78 3.22 5.29
CA ARG A 171 -5.54 3.84 6.61
C ARG A 171 -5.43 5.37 6.54
N GLU A 172 -4.72 5.91 5.57
CA GLU A 172 -4.61 7.36 5.37
C GLU A 172 -5.96 7.99 5.03
N THR A 173 -6.76 7.28 4.23
CA THR A 173 -8.09 7.74 3.83
C THR A 173 -9.06 7.71 5.01
N ASP A 174 -9.04 6.65 5.83
CA ASP A 174 -9.79 6.58 7.08
C ASP A 174 -9.40 7.69 8.06
N ALA A 175 -8.11 7.99 8.18
CA ALA A 175 -7.62 9.07 9.03
C ALA A 175 -8.12 10.45 8.56
N LYS A 176 -8.12 10.69 7.23
CA LYS A 176 -8.65 11.93 6.65
C LYS A 176 -10.16 12.07 6.87
N ILE A 177 -10.92 11.00 6.69
CA ILE A 177 -12.38 10.99 6.96
C ILE A 177 -12.64 11.34 8.43
N ARG A 178 -11.90 10.72 9.37
CA ARG A 178 -12.01 11.04 10.79
C ARG A 178 -11.63 12.48 11.13
N LEU A 179 -10.63 13.05 10.45
CA LEU A 179 -10.23 14.43 10.63
C LEU A 179 -11.31 15.41 10.14
N LEU A 180 -11.92 15.14 8.98
CA LEU A 180 -13.05 15.92 8.48
C LEU A 180 -14.26 15.84 9.42
N GLU A 181 -14.51 14.67 10.02
CA GLU A 181 -15.52 14.51 11.06
C GLU A 181 -15.19 15.27 12.34
N GLY A 182 -13.92 15.32 12.74
CA GLY A 182 -13.48 16.09 13.91
C GLY A 182 -13.65 17.60 13.73
N LEU A 183 -13.29 18.12 12.55
CA LEU A 183 -13.46 19.54 12.20
C LEU A 183 -14.93 19.99 12.20
N ARG A 184 -15.87 19.08 11.91
CA ARG A 184 -17.32 19.31 12.04
C ARG A 184 -17.75 19.67 13.47
N TYR A 185 -17.08 19.14 14.50
CA TYR A 185 -17.46 19.37 15.90
C TYR A 185 -16.88 20.66 16.48
N ASP A 186 -15.73 21.14 16.01
CA ASP A 186 -15.16 22.41 16.48
C ASP A 186 -16.00 23.61 16.02
N VAL A 187 -16.62 23.56 14.84
CA VAL A 187 -17.56 24.59 14.36
C VAL A 187 -18.87 24.62 15.18
N LYS A 188 -19.21 23.53 15.89
CA LYS A 188 -20.37 23.47 16.80
C LYS A 188 -20.09 24.03 18.20
N GLY A 189 -18.83 24.33 18.54
CA GLY A 189 -18.40 24.72 19.88
C GLY A 189 -17.94 26.19 20.03
N ALA A 190 -17.94 26.95 18.94
CA ALA A 190 -17.52 28.36 18.90
C ALA A 190 -18.70 29.31 18.68
#